data_AF-A0A5K1BL58-F1
#
_entry.id   AF-A0A5K1BL58-F1
#
_cell.length_a   1.000
_cell.length_b   1.000
_cell.length_c   1.000
_cell.angle_alpha   90.00
_cell.angle_beta   90.00
_cell.angle_gamma   90.00
#
_symmetry.space_group_name_H-M   'P 1'
#
loop_
_entity.id
_entity.type
_entity.pdbx_description
1 polymer ?
#
loop_
_entity_poly.entity_id
_entity_poly.type
_entity_poly.pdbx_seq_one_letter_code
_entity_poly.pdbx_strand_id
1 'polypeptide(L)'
;TISRTVKNVGGAPATCTVRVRSSPGIFVSVEPKSLELGAIGEERKFQVAAQVQRGAKDGYALGLLVWSDGRHHVRSTILVKVGIS
;
A
#
# COMPACT_ATOMS: atom_id res chain seq x y z
N THR A 1 -1.07 1.06 12.15
CA THR A 1 -0.87 1.88 10.94
C THR A 1 0.60 2.18 10.78
N ILE A 2 1.09 2.27 9.54
CA ILE A 2 2.48 2.64 9.22
C ILE A 2 2.48 3.78 8.20
N SER A 3 3.50 4.65 8.27
CA SER A 3 3.75 5.67 7.25
C SER A 3 4.76 5.18 6.22
N ARG A 4 4.48 5.43 4.94
CA ARG A 4 5.33 5.12 3.81
C ARG A 4 5.48 6.34 2.91
N THR A 5 6.49 6.30 2.05
CA THR A 5 6.78 7.34 1.08
C THR A 5 6.96 6.71 -0.29
N VAL A 6 6.40 7.33 -1.33
CA VAL A 6 6.73 7.05 -2.73
C VAL A 6 7.56 8.22 -3.26
N LYS A 7 8.53 7.91 -4.11
CA LYS A 7 9.42 8.88 -4.75
C LYS A 7 9.27 8.81 -6.27
N ASN A 8 9.15 9.94 -6.94
CA ASN A 8 9.25 9.98 -8.39
C ASN A 8 10.70 9.76 -8.82
N VAL A 9 10.93 8.72 -9.61
CA VAL A 9 12.26 8.44 -10.21
C VAL A 9 12.27 8.68 -11.72
N GLY A 10 11.12 9.07 -12.30
CA GLY A 10 10.99 9.47 -13.69
C GLY A 10 11.08 11.00 -13.85
N GLY A 11 11.39 11.44 -15.07
CA GLY A 11 11.47 12.87 -15.41
C GLY A 11 10.11 13.54 -15.65
N ALA A 12 9.04 12.77 -15.79
CA ALA A 12 7.69 13.28 -16.05
C ALA A 12 6.81 13.26 -14.79
N PRO A 13 5.88 14.22 -14.64
CA PRO A 13 4.83 14.15 -13.63
C PRO A 13 3.94 12.91 -13.79
N ALA A 14 3.47 12.37 -12.68
CA ALA A 14 2.59 11.22 -12.65
C ALA A 14 1.57 11.33 -11.52
N THR A 15 0.34 10.90 -11.80
CA THR A 15 -0.66 10.62 -10.77
C THR A 15 -0.72 9.11 -10.57
N CYS A 16 -0.30 8.66 -9.39
CA CYS A 16 -0.33 7.25 -9.03
C CYS A 16 -1.57 6.96 -8.19
N THR A 17 -2.36 5.97 -8.58
CA THR A 17 -3.49 5.47 -7.77
C THR A 17 -3.16 4.10 -7.18
N VAL A 18 -3.53 3.89 -5.92
CA VAL A 18 -3.30 2.62 -5.24
C VAL A 18 -4.47 1.66 -5.47
N ARG A 19 -4.12 0.40 -5.71
CA ARG A 19 -5.03 -0.75 -5.60
C ARG A 19 -4.55 -1.65 -4.48
N VAL A 20 -5.49 -2.11 -3.66
CA VAL A 20 -5.21 -2.99 -2.53
C VAL A 20 -5.90 -4.33 -2.76
N ARG A 21 -5.17 -5.42 -2.53
CA ARG A 21 -5.72 -6.77 -2.41
C ARG A 21 -5.28 -7.34 -1.06
N SER A 22 -6.15 -8.06 -0.38
CA SER A 22 -5.81 -8.69 0.90
C SER A 22 -6.41 -10.09 0.99
N SER A 23 -5.69 -10.98 1.67
CA SER A 23 -6.18 -12.31 2.00
C SER A 23 -7.40 -12.23 2.93
N PRO A 24 -8.29 -13.23 2.92
CA PRO A 24 -9.36 -13.34 3.91
C PRO A 24 -8.82 -13.25 5.34
N GLY A 25 -9.55 -12.59 6.23
CA GLY A 25 -9.15 -12.44 7.63
C GLY A 25 -8.38 -11.15 7.94
N ILE A 26 -8.04 -10.35 6.93
CA ILE A 26 -7.50 -9.00 7.13
C ILE A 26 -8.15 -7.97 6.21
N PHE A 27 -8.25 -6.74 6.69
CA PHE A 27 -8.56 -5.57 5.89
C PHE A 27 -7.33 -4.66 5.83
N VAL A 28 -7.00 -4.17 4.63
CA VAL A 28 -5.90 -3.24 4.42
C VAL A 28 -6.45 -1.98 3.75
N SER A 29 -6.13 -0.82 4.31
CA SER A 29 -6.50 0.48 3.75
C SER A 29 -5.29 1.38 3.58
N VAL A 30 -5.40 2.30 2.63
CA VAL A 30 -4.36 3.27 2.28
C VAL A 30 -5.00 4.65 2.17
N GLU A 31 -4.34 5.66 2.73
CA GLU A 31 -4.75 7.07 2.64
C GLU A 31 -3.53 7.98 2.41
N PRO A 32 -3.55 8.87 1.41
CA PRO A 32 -4.57 8.99 0.36
C PRO A 32 -4.49 7.86 -0.68
N LYS A 33 -5.59 7.64 -1.42
CA LYS A 33 -5.64 6.62 -2.49
C LYS A 33 -5.02 7.06 -3.82
N SER A 34 -4.80 8.35 -3.99
CA SER A 34 -4.13 8.94 -5.16
C SER A 34 -3.04 9.89 -4.71
N LEU A 35 -1.92 9.89 -5.41
CA LEU A 35 -0.76 10.72 -5.14
C LEU A 35 -0.29 11.39 -6.41
N GLU A 36 -0.22 12.71 -6.39
CA GLU A 36 0.38 13.51 -7.45
C GLU A 36 1.87 13.71 -7.15
N LEU A 37 2.69 13.28 -8.11
CA LEU A 37 4.14 13.39 -8.10
C LEU A 37 4.55 14.23 -9.31
N GLY A 38 5.17 15.38 -9.08
CA GLY A 38 5.63 16.28 -10.13
C GLY A 38 7.07 15.93 -10.54
N ALA A 39 8.04 16.65 -9.98
CA ALA A 39 9.42 16.59 -10.43
C ALA A 39 10.12 15.29 -10.04
N ILE A 40 11.20 14.95 -10.77
CA ILE A 40 12.10 13.86 -10.38
C ILE A 40 12.62 14.12 -8.97
N GLY A 41 12.60 13.08 -8.14
CA GLY A 41 13.03 13.15 -6.75
C GLY A 41 11.96 13.61 -5.77
N GLU A 42 10.81 14.10 -6.25
CA GLU A 42 9.70 14.48 -5.38
C GLU A 42 9.14 13.28 -4.61
N GLU A 43 8.78 13.52 -3.35
CA GLU A 43 8.28 12.51 -2.44
C GLU A 43 6.86 12.83 -1.95
N ARG A 44 6.07 11.78 -1.77
CA ARG A 44 4.75 11.86 -1.15
C ARG A 44 4.54 10.77 -0.12
N LYS A 45 4.03 11.17 1.04
CA LYS A 45 3.71 10.25 2.13
C LYS A 45 2.29 9.72 1.99
N PHE A 46 2.11 8.46 2.39
CA PHE A 46 0.82 7.83 2.57
C PHE A 46 0.85 6.94 3.82
N GLN A 47 -0.32 6.68 4.37
CA GLN A 47 -0.50 5.79 5.50
C GLN A 47 -1.10 4.47 5.03
N VAL A 48 -0.65 3.39 5.67
CA VAL A 48 -1.22 2.06 5.48
C VAL A 48 -1.71 1.53 6.81
N ALA A 49 -2.98 1.18 6.89
CA ALA A 49 -3.55 0.51 8.04
C ALA A 49 -3.90 -0.93 7.67
N ALA A 50 -3.64 -1.85 8.60
CA ALA A 50 -4.07 -3.23 8.50
C ALA A 50 -4.86 -3.57 9.77
N GLN A 51 -5.97 -4.26 9.60
CA GLN A 51 -6.84 -4.72 10.67
C GLN A 51 -7.08 -6.21 10.51
N VAL A 52 -6.90 -6.95 11.61
CA VAL A 52 -7.24 -8.37 11.68
C VAL A 52 -8.75 -8.50 11.91
N GLN A 53 -9.40 -9.32 11.10
CA GLN A 53 -10.84 -9.58 11.21
C GLN A 53 -11.10 -10.69 12.23
N ARG A 54 -12.27 -10.64 12.87
CA ARG A 54 -12.70 -11.70 13.79
C ARG A 54 -12.78 -13.05 13.05
N GLY A 55 -12.23 -14.10 13.65
CA GLY A 55 -12.20 -15.44 13.05
C GLY A 55 -11.09 -15.65 12.03
N ALA A 56 -10.17 -14.70 11.88
CA ALA A 56 -8.96 -14.92 11.11
C ALA A 56 -8.14 -16.06 11.72
N LYS A 57 -7.57 -16.92 10.87
CA LYS A 57 -6.72 -18.04 11.31
C LYS A 57 -5.38 -17.50 11.79
N ASP A 58 -4.86 -18.07 12.88
CA ASP A 58 -3.52 -17.75 13.38
C ASP A 58 -2.44 -17.99 12.31
N GLY A 59 -1.36 -17.20 12.37
CA GLY A 59 -0.24 -17.26 11.44
C GLY A 59 0.01 -15.92 10.77
N TYR A 60 0.12 -15.92 9.44
CA TYR A 60 0.34 -14.72 8.65
C TYR A 60 -0.67 -14.59 7.53
N ALA A 61 -1.20 -13.38 7.36
CA ALA A 61 -2.04 -13.01 6.22
C ALA A 61 -1.30 -12.01 5.33
N LEU A 62 -1.61 -12.04 4.03
CA LEU A 62 -0.95 -11.23 3.01
C LEU A 62 -1.85 -10.09 2.54
N GLY A 63 -1.25 -8.91 2.40
CA GLY A 63 -1.77 -7.78 1.64
C GLY A 63 -0.85 -7.45 0.47
N LEU A 64 -1.41 -6.91 -0.59
CA LEU A 64 -0.68 -6.41 -1.75
C LEU A 64 -1.15 -4.99 -2.07
N LEU A 65 -0.21 -4.07 -2.08
CA LEU A 65 -0.40 -2.69 -2.55
C LEU A 65 0.21 -2.56 -3.93
N VAL A 66 -0.54 -2.00 -4.86
CA VAL A 66 -0.07 -1.70 -6.22
C VAL A 66 -0.36 -0.24 -6.53
N TRP A 67 0.69 0.57 -6.61
CA TRP A 67 0.62 1.92 -7.16
C TRP A 67 0.79 1.88 -8.68
N SER A 68 -0.04 2.60 -9.42
CA SER A 68 0.08 2.69 -10.87
C SER A 68 -0.37 4.05 -11.38
N ASP A 69 0.36 4.56 -12.36
CA ASP A 69 0.03 5.73 -13.19
C ASP A 69 -0.60 5.34 -14.54
N GLY A 70 -1.00 4.07 -14.69
CA GLY A 70 -1.50 3.49 -15.93
C GLY A 70 -0.41 2.83 -16.80
N ARG A 71 0.87 3.16 -16.61
CA ARG A 71 2.00 2.58 -17.35
C ARG A 71 2.91 1.75 -16.45
N HIS A 72 3.34 2.33 -15.34
CA HIS A 72 4.20 1.72 -14.34
C HIS A 72 3.36 1.07 -13.24
N HIS A 73 3.94 0.03 -12.62
CA HIS A 73 3.29 -0.75 -11.56
C HIS A 73 4.29 -1.01 -10.45
N VAL A 74 4.16 -0.28 -9.34
CA VAL A 74 5.00 -0.45 -8.15
C VAL A 74 4.24 -1.30 -7.15
N ARG A 75 4.77 -2.49 -6.84
CA ARG A 75 4.12 -3.47 -5.96
C ARG A 75 4.83 -3.55 -4.61
N SER A 76 4.06 -3.66 -3.53
CA SER A 76 4.57 -3.92 -2.19
C SER A 76 3.71 -4.93 -1.47
N THR A 77 4.34 -5.99 -0.94
CA THR A 77 3.68 -6.99 -0.11
C THR A 77 3.65 -6.55 1.34
N ILE A 78 2.54 -6.80 2.01
CA ILE A 78 2.35 -6.59 3.45
C ILE A 78 2.12 -7.95 4.09
N LEU A 79 2.88 -8.23 5.14
CA LEU A 79 2.69 -9.41 5.96
C LEU A 79 2.10 -8.96 7.30
N VAL A 80 0.94 -9.50 7.65
CA VAL A 80 0.25 -9.22 8.93
C VAL A 80 0.30 -10.48 9.77
N LYS A 81 0.90 -10.40 10.96
CA LYS A 81 0.81 -11.48 11.94
C LYS A 81 -0.60 -11.49 12.52
N VAL A 82 -1.26 -12.64 12.41
CA VAL A 82 -2.60 -12.91 12.94
C VAL A 82 -2.44 -13.89 14.10
N GLY A 83 -3.05 -13.57 15.24
CA GLY A 83 -2.95 -14.37 16.47
C GLY A 83 -2.24 -13.63 17.60
N ILE A 84 -2.53 -14.06 18.82
CA ILE A 84 -1.96 -13.50 20.06
C ILE A 84 -0.55 -14.08 20.22
N SER A 85 0.44 -13.19 20.35
CA SER A 85 1.78 -13.55 20.84
C SER A 85 1.75 -13.85 22.33
#